data_AF-A0A2D6F2C2-F1
#
_entry.id   AF-A0A2D6F2C2-F1
#
_cell.length_a   1.000
_cell.length_b   1.000
_cell.length_c   1.000
_cell.angle_alpha   90.00
_cell.angle_beta   90.00
_cell.angle_gamma   90.00
#
_symmetry.space_group_name_H-M   'P 1'
#
loop_
_entity.id
_entity.type
_entity.pdbx_description
1 polymer ?
#
loop_
_entity_poly.entity_id
_entity_poly.type
_entity_poly.pdbx_seq_one_letter_code
_entity_poly.pdbx_strand_id
1 'polypeptide(L)'
;MSYWKKKISKLSPRVFDLDMLGELLILLSLGSIFSRQIVQYTLYLFLLASILLLFYVTSTLKTYYLKTKTPEYAYLIGGIGLGLQFLLIGAQLPQLFFKYYVLVIGILLTLPAIYALFFKKS
;
A
#
# COMPACT_ATOMS: atom_id res chain seq x y z
N MET A 1 3.31 -11.86 16.53
CA MET A 1 2.21 -12.02 15.55
C MET A 1 2.43 -10.99 14.44
N SER A 2 2.59 -11.43 13.19
CA SER A 2 2.81 -10.56 12.03
C SER A 2 1.72 -9.49 11.94
N TYR A 3 2.09 -8.23 11.68
CA TYR A 3 1.16 -7.09 11.60
C TYR A 3 -0.02 -7.39 10.66
N TRP A 4 0.25 -7.98 9.50
CA TRP A 4 -0.73 -8.40 8.52
C TRP A 4 -1.71 -9.44 9.05
N LYS A 5 -1.20 -10.42 9.81
CA LYS A 5 -2.05 -11.45 10.42
C LYS A 5 -3.00 -10.86 11.45
N LYS A 6 -2.54 -9.87 12.23
CA LYS A 6 -3.37 -9.11 13.18
C LYS A 6 -4.40 -8.24 12.46
N LYS A 7 -4.01 -7.62 11.34
CA LYS A 7 -4.88 -6.80 10.49
C LYS A 7 -6.02 -7.61 9.90
N ILE A 8 -5.72 -8.75 9.30
CA ILE A 8 -6.70 -9.65 8.68
C ILE A 8 -7.62 -10.29 9.74
N SER A 9 -7.11 -10.67 10.91
CA SER A 9 -7.92 -11.38 11.91
C SER A 9 -8.84 -10.47 12.72
N LYS A 10 -8.54 -9.16 12.84
CA LYS A 10 -9.30 -8.23 13.67
C LYS A 10 -10.26 -7.33 12.89
N LEU A 11 -10.01 -7.11 11.61
CA LEU A 11 -10.83 -6.20 10.80
C LEU A 11 -11.97 -6.93 10.12
N SER A 12 -13.18 -6.36 10.18
CA SER A 12 -14.28 -6.79 9.32
C SER A 12 -13.96 -6.46 7.85
N PRO A 13 -14.45 -7.23 6.86
CA PRO A 13 -14.15 -7.02 5.44
C PRO A 13 -14.32 -5.56 4.98
N ARG A 14 -15.44 -4.93 5.34
CA ARG A 14 -15.70 -3.52 4.99
C ARG A 14 -14.66 -2.55 5.54
N VAL A 15 -14.21 -2.74 6.78
CA VAL A 15 -13.20 -1.88 7.41
C VAL A 15 -11.83 -2.12 6.79
N PHE A 16 -11.53 -3.36 6.41
CA PHE A 16 -10.31 -3.69 5.68
C PHE A 16 -10.28 -3.00 4.30
N ASP A 17 -11.38 -3.04 3.55
CA ASP A 17 -11.48 -2.40 2.23
C ASP A 17 -11.33 -0.87 2.32
N LEU A 18 -11.99 -0.24 3.31
CA LEU A 18 -11.87 1.20 3.55
C LEU A 18 -10.45 1.60 3.93
N ASP A 19 -9.78 0.80 4.74
CA ASP A 19 -8.41 1.05 5.17
C ASP A 19 -7.41 0.88 4.02
N MET A 20 -7.56 -0.15 3.18
CA MET A 20 -6.78 -0.31 1.95
C MET A 20 -6.97 0.90 1.03
N LEU A 21 -8.22 1.33 0.82
CA LEU A 21 -8.51 2.50 0.00
C LEU A 21 -7.91 3.77 0.61
N GLY A 22 -7.98 3.93 1.93
CA GLY A 22 -7.36 5.04 2.65
C GLY A 22 -5.83 5.07 2.49
N GLU A 23 -5.16 3.94 2.66
CA GLU A 23 -3.71 3.80 2.45
C GLU A 23 -3.31 4.19 1.02
N LEU A 24 -4.08 3.77 0.00
CA LEU A 24 -3.85 4.16 -1.39
C LEU A 24 -3.99 5.66 -1.63
N LEU A 25 -5.06 6.28 -1.10
CA LEU A 25 -5.29 7.72 -1.22
C LEU A 25 -4.19 8.53 -0.52
N ILE A 26 -3.71 8.06 0.64
CA ILE A 26 -2.58 8.68 1.33
C ILE A 26 -1.33 8.62 0.46
N LEU A 27 -0.97 7.44 -0.09
CA LEU A 27 0.21 7.28 -0.93
C LEU A 27 0.16 8.14 -2.20
N LEU A 28 -0.98 8.19 -2.88
CA LEU A 28 -1.20 9.05 -4.04
C LEU A 28 -1.04 10.53 -3.68
N SER A 29 -1.63 10.95 -2.56
CA SER A 29 -1.57 12.35 -2.11
C SER A 29 -0.15 12.75 -1.72
N LEU A 30 0.58 11.88 -1.00
CA LEU A 30 1.99 12.09 -0.66
C LEU A 30 2.85 12.17 -1.93
N GLY A 31 2.61 11.27 -2.89
CA GLY A 31 3.25 11.33 -4.19
C GLY A 31 3.08 12.69 -4.87
N SER A 32 1.85 13.20 -4.89
CA SER A 32 1.53 14.51 -5.50
C SER A 32 2.15 15.69 -4.74
N ILE A 33 2.14 15.66 -3.40
CA ILE A 33 2.73 16.70 -2.53
C ILE A 33 4.25 16.78 -2.75
N PHE A 34 4.94 15.65 -2.75
CA PHE A 34 6.40 15.57 -2.91
C PHE A 34 6.84 15.34 -4.37
N SER A 35 5.95 15.61 -5.33
CA SER A 35 6.18 15.38 -6.76
C SER A 35 7.53 15.92 -7.24
N ARG A 36 7.90 17.16 -6.89
CA ARG A 36 9.19 17.76 -7.32
C ARG A 36 10.39 16.94 -6.88
N GLN A 37 10.39 16.45 -5.63
CA GLN A 37 11.48 15.66 -5.07
C GLN A 37 11.49 14.24 -5.65
N ILE A 38 10.31 13.63 -5.79
CA ILE A 38 10.16 12.25 -6.26
C ILE A 38 10.48 12.14 -7.75
N VAL A 39 10.11 13.14 -8.57
CA VAL A 39 10.26 13.10 -10.03
C VAL A 39 11.71 12.86 -10.44
N GLN A 40 12.68 13.42 -9.71
CA GLN A 40 14.11 13.22 -9.94
C GLN A 40 14.56 11.76 -9.83
N TYR A 41 13.86 10.97 -9.02
CA TYR A 41 14.16 9.56 -8.77
C TYR A 41 13.19 8.60 -9.45
N THR A 42 12.28 9.10 -10.30
CA THR A 42 11.20 8.32 -10.94
C THR A 42 11.71 7.01 -11.54
N LEU A 43 12.76 7.07 -12.34
CA LEU A 43 13.30 5.89 -13.02
C LEU A 43 13.79 4.83 -12.02
N TYR A 44 14.56 5.24 -11.02
CA TYR A 44 15.10 4.33 -10.00
C TYR A 44 14.01 3.71 -9.14
N LEU A 45 13.06 4.52 -8.68
CA LEU A 45 11.93 4.07 -7.89
C LEU A 45 11.01 3.16 -8.71
N PHE A 46 10.82 3.44 -10.00
CA PHE A 46 10.02 2.62 -10.90
C PHE A 46 10.67 1.25 -11.14
N LEU A 47 11.98 1.23 -11.39
CA LEU A 47 12.73 -0.03 -11.54
C LEU A 47 12.69 -0.85 -10.25
N LEU A 48 12.91 -0.21 -9.10
CA LEU A 48 12.82 -0.86 -7.80
C LEU A 48 11.42 -1.44 -7.57
N ALA A 49 10.36 -0.65 -7.78
CA ALA A 49 8.98 -1.11 -7.65
C ALA A 49 8.68 -2.30 -8.57
N SER A 50 9.14 -2.23 -9.82
CA SER A 50 8.97 -3.29 -10.82
C SER A 50 9.69 -4.58 -10.41
N ILE A 51 10.92 -4.50 -9.89
CA ILE A 51 11.68 -5.65 -9.39
C ILE A 51 10.96 -6.29 -8.20
N LEU A 52 10.50 -5.48 -7.24
CA LEU A 52 9.77 -5.98 -6.07
C LEU A 52 8.46 -6.68 -6.48
N LEU A 53 7.72 -6.11 -7.43
CA LEU A 53 6.49 -6.71 -7.96
C LEU A 53 6.77 -7.99 -8.75
N LEU A 54 7.82 -8.02 -9.57
CA LEU A 54 8.25 -9.24 -10.27
C LEU A 54 8.62 -10.34 -9.28
N PHE A 55 9.36 -10.02 -8.21
CA PHE A 55 9.68 -10.97 -7.16
C PHE A 55 8.42 -11.53 -6.48
N TYR A 56 7.43 -10.66 -6.19
CA TYR A 56 6.15 -11.08 -5.64
C TYR A 56 5.38 -12.00 -6.59
N VAL A 57 5.24 -11.62 -7.86
CA VAL A 57 4.51 -12.38 -8.88
C VAL A 57 5.16 -13.75 -9.11
N THR A 58 6.48 -13.78 -9.31
CA THR A 58 7.22 -15.03 -9.52
C THR A 58 7.18 -15.95 -8.31
N SER A 59 7.32 -15.40 -7.10
CA SER A 59 7.17 -16.16 -5.85
C SER A 59 5.77 -16.75 -5.72
N THR A 60 4.74 -15.96 -6.03
CA THR A 60 3.34 -16.39 -5.96
C THR A 60 3.04 -17.47 -6.99
N LEU A 61 3.48 -17.30 -8.24
CA LEU A 61 3.35 -18.29 -9.31
C LEU A 61 4.07 -19.60 -8.99
N LYS A 62 5.30 -19.52 -8.46
CA LYS A 62 6.04 -20.70 -8.01
C LYS A 62 5.28 -21.45 -6.91
N THR A 63 4.74 -20.74 -5.93
CA THR A 63 3.98 -21.36 -4.84
C THR A 63 2.65 -21.92 -5.30
N TYR A 64 1.99 -21.28 -6.26
CA TYR A 64 0.79 -21.78 -6.92
C TYR A 64 1.07 -23.10 -7.66
N TYR A 65 2.13 -23.14 -8.46
CA TYR A 65 2.54 -24.35 -9.18
C TYR A 65 2.92 -25.50 -8.23
N LEU A 66 3.67 -25.19 -7.17
CA LEU A 66 4.11 -26.18 -6.18
C LEU A 66 3.02 -26.54 -5.15
N LYS A 67 1.82 -25.94 -5.24
CA LYS A 67 0.73 -26.06 -4.25
C LYS A 67 1.18 -25.80 -2.81
N THR A 68 2.16 -24.91 -2.64
CA THR A 68 2.67 -24.49 -1.34
C THR A 68 2.11 -23.13 -0.94
N LYS A 69 2.20 -22.79 0.35
CA LYS A 69 1.77 -21.47 0.84
C LYS A 69 2.78 -20.41 0.42
N THR A 70 2.29 -19.28 -0.06
CA THR A 70 3.12 -18.11 -0.33
C THR A 70 3.69 -17.57 0.99
N PRO A 71 5.01 -17.36 1.08
CA PRO A 71 5.63 -16.93 2.32
C PRO A 71 5.29 -15.48 2.63
N GLU A 72 5.20 -15.14 3.93
CA GLU A 72 4.79 -13.80 4.40
C GLU A 72 5.67 -12.66 3.86
N TYR A 73 6.97 -12.91 3.67
CA TYR A 73 7.90 -11.90 3.13
C TYR A 73 7.55 -11.50 1.69
N ALA A 74 6.98 -12.40 0.88
CA ALA A 74 6.63 -12.10 -0.49
C ALA A 74 5.47 -11.09 -0.56
N TYR A 75 4.47 -11.23 0.32
CA TYR A 75 3.39 -10.25 0.44
C TYR A 75 3.89 -8.88 0.91
N LEU A 76 4.86 -8.84 1.83
CA LEU A 76 5.48 -7.59 2.28
C LEU A 76 6.24 -6.91 1.13
N ILE A 77 7.03 -7.67 0.37
CA ILE A 77 7.75 -7.17 -0.81
C ILE A 77 6.77 -6.65 -1.86
N GLY A 78 5.71 -7.39 -2.16
CA GLY A 78 4.65 -6.97 -3.08
C GLY A 78 3.94 -5.70 -2.61
N GLY A 79 3.64 -5.59 -1.31
CA GLY A 79 3.05 -4.40 -0.71
C GLY A 79 3.93 -3.16 -0.84
N ILE A 80 5.24 -3.28 -0.60
CA ILE A 80 6.19 -2.17 -0.81
C ILE A 80 6.25 -1.79 -2.30
N GLY A 81 6.31 -2.77 -3.20
CA GLY A 81 6.31 -2.54 -4.64
C GLY A 81 5.07 -1.80 -5.14
N LEU A 82 3.88 -2.22 -4.67
CA LEU A 82 2.62 -1.51 -4.94
C LEU A 82 2.64 -0.11 -4.33
N GLY A 83 3.10 0.04 -3.09
CA GLY A 83 3.15 1.33 -2.43
C GLY A 83 4.00 2.36 -3.20
N LEU A 84 5.16 1.92 -3.70
CA LEU A 84 6.03 2.73 -4.55
C LEU A 84 5.35 3.11 -5.88
N GLN A 85 4.63 2.18 -6.53
CA GLN A 85 3.86 2.48 -7.75
C GLN A 85 2.82 3.58 -7.50
N PHE A 86 2.00 3.45 -6.46
CA PHE A 86 0.99 4.46 -6.14
C PHE A 86 1.60 5.83 -5.81
N LEU A 87 2.73 5.84 -5.11
CA LEU A 87 3.47 7.06 -4.82
C LEU A 87 4.01 7.71 -6.10
N LEU A 88 4.49 6.94 -7.08
CA LEU A 88 4.93 7.44 -8.38
C LEU A 88 3.77 7.96 -9.23
N ILE A 89 2.64 7.26 -9.25
CA ILE A 89 1.41 7.73 -9.91
C ILE A 89 0.99 9.08 -9.33
N GLY A 90 1.01 9.21 -8.01
CA GLY A 90 0.75 10.48 -7.33
C GLY A 90 1.72 11.59 -7.76
N ALA A 91 3.02 11.28 -7.87
CA ALA A 91 4.04 12.23 -8.29
C ALA A 91 3.87 12.75 -9.72
N GLN A 92 3.30 11.92 -10.61
CA GLN A 92 2.94 12.32 -11.98
C GLN A 92 1.67 13.16 -12.06
N LEU A 93 0.91 13.29 -10.96
CA LEU A 93 -0.30 14.09 -10.85
C LEU A 93 -0.09 15.32 -9.94
N PRO A 94 0.87 16.23 -10.24
CA PRO A 94 1.20 17.36 -9.36
C PRO A 94 0.05 18.38 -9.21
N GLN A 95 -0.87 18.39 -10.16
CA GLN A 95 -2.04 19.27 -10.26
C GLN A 95 -3.33 18.66 -9.67
N LEU A 96 -3.24 17.65 -8.80
CA LEU A 96 -4.39 17.29 -7.97
C LEU A 96 -4.76 18.51 -7.10
N PHE A 97 -5.70 19.32 -7.58
CA PHE A 97 -6.19 20.54 -6.95
C PHE A 97 -6.63 20.30 -5.49
N PHE A 98 -6.97 19.06 -5.16
CA PHE A 98 -7.45 18.63 -3.86
C PHE A 98 -6.50 17.68 -3.10
N LYS A 99 -5.20 17.63 -3.43
CA LYS A 99 -4.25 16.66 -2.82
C LYS A 99 -4.24 16.63 -1.28
N TYR A 100 -4.40 17.78 -0.63
CA TYR A 100 -4.52 17.82 0.84
C TYR A 100 -5.87 17.27 1.34
N TYR A 101 -6.96 17.53 0.63
CA TYR A 101 -8.27 16.96 0.97
C TYR A 101 -8.31 15.45 0.74
N VAL A 102 -7.69 14.97 -0.34
CA VAL A 102 -7.55 13.53 -0.60
C VAL A 102 -6.72 12.86 0.49
N LEU A 103 -5.65 13.51 0.97
CA LEU A 103 -4.87 13.04 2.11
C LEU A 103 -5.72 12.94 3.37
N VAL A 104 -6.50 13.98 3.70
CA VAL A 104 -7.40 13.98 4.87
C VAL A 104 -8.45 12.88 4.76
N ILE A 105 -9.09 12.70 3.60
CA ILE A 105 -10.05 11.61 3.36
C ILE A 105 -9.36 10.26 3.56
N GLY A 106 -8.16 10.07 3.01
CA GLY A 106 -7.38 8.84 3.19
C GLY A 106 -7.08 8.54 4.66
N ILE A 107 -6.71 9.55 5.44
CA ILE A 107 -6.50 9.40 6.90
C ILE A 107 -7.82 9.03 7.60
N LEU A 108 -8.93 9.74 7.30
CA LEU A 108 -10.22 9.45 7.90
C LEU A 108 -10.69 8.02 7.64
N LEU A 109 -10.40 7.48 6.45
CA LEU A 109 -10.75 6.12 6.07
C LEU A 109 -9.92 5.04 6.78
N THR A 110 -8.69 5.35 7.19
CA THR A 110 -7.82 4.42 7.95
C THR A 110 -8.10 4.44 9.47
N LEU A 111 -8.71 5.50 9.99
CA LEU A 111 -9.02 5.63 11.43
C LEU A 111 -9.83 4.47 12.03
N PRO A 112 -10.90 3.96 11.39
CA PRO A 112 -11.66 2.82 11.93
C PRO A 112 -10.81 1.56 12.09
N ALA A 113 -9.88 1.32 11.16
CA ALA A 113 -8.97 0.18 11.23
C ALA A 113 -7.92 0.35 12.31
N ILE A 114 -7.34 1.56 12.45
CA ILE A 114 -6.44 1.88 13.56
C ILE A 114 -7.15 1.65 14.90
N TYR A 115 -8.38 2.14 15.05
CA TYR A 115 -9.17 1.93 16.25
C TYR A 115 -9.38 0.45 16.55
N ALA A 116 -9.79 -0.34 15.55
CA ALA A 116 -10.01 -1.78 15.70
C ALA A 116 -8.72 -2.56 16.03
N LEU A 117 -7.56 -2.14 15.54
CA LEU A 117 -6.29 -2.84 15.76
C LEU A 117 -5.70 -2.60 17.15
N PHE A 118 -5.86 -1.38 17.67
CA PHE A 118 -5.22 -0.93 18.92
C PHE A 118 -6.17 -0.85 20.11
N PHE A 119 -7.44 -0.51 19.90
CA PHE A 119 -8.38 -0.20 21.00
C PHE A 119 -9.53 -1.20 21.15
N LYS A 120 -9.90 -1.92 20.09
CA LYS A 120 -10.87 -3.01 20.21
C LYS A 120 -10.22 -4.21 20.91
N LYS A 121 -10.49 -4.35 22.21
CA LYS A 121 -10.26 -5.60 22.95
C LYS A 121 -11.10 -6.69 22.28
N SER A 122 -10.46 -7.82 21.97
CA SER A 122 -11.15 -9.01 21.45
C SER A 122 -12.11 -9.55 22.48
#